data_AF-A0A6I3C9B8-F1
#
_entry.id   AF-A0A6I3C9B8-F1
#
_cell.length_a   1.000
_cell.length_b   1.000
_cell.length_c   1.000
_cell.angle_alpha   90.00
_cell.angle_beta   90.00
_cell.angle_gamma   90.00
#
_symmetry.space_group_name_H-M   'P 1'
#
loop_
_entity.id
_entity.type
_entity.pdbx_description
1 polymer ?
#
loop_
_entity_poly.entity_id
_entity_poly.type
_entity_poly.pdbx_seq_one_letter_code
_entity_poly.pdbx_strand_id
1 'polypeptide(L)' 'METTDRLLAIEQIKQTKARYFRFIDTKDRDGLASVFSADAVLDHTDAEMDEPVHGRDAIADFITGVLVGVTTVHHGH' A
#
# COMPACT_ATOMS: atom_id res chain seq x y z
N MET A 1 6.36 8.27 -25.71
CA MET A 1 5.51 7.23 -25.10
C MET A 1 4.23 7.23 -25.90
N GLU A 2 3.88 6.09 -26.50
CA GLU A 2 2.67 6.00 -27.33
C GLU A 2 1.42 6.21 -26.48
N THR A 3 0.32 6.66 -27.08
CA THR A 3 -0.93 6.90 -26.35
C THR A 3 -1.42 5.65 -25.64
N THR A 4 -1.27 4.48 -26.26
CA THR A 4 -1.65 3.18 -25.68
C THR A 4 -0.83 2.84 -24.44
N ASP A 5 0.49 3.09 -24.46
CA ASP A 5 1.38 2.86 -23.31
C ASP A 5 0.95 3.72 -22.12
N ARG A 6 0.57 4.98 -22.40
CA ARG A 6 0.08 5.90 -21.36
C ARG A 6 -1.21 5.40 -20.73
N LEU A 7 -2.16 4.93 -21.54
CA LEU A 7 -3.43 4.41 -21.04
C LEU A 7 -3.23 3.14 -20.22
N LEU A 8 -2.33 2.25 -20.66
CA LEU A 8 -1.97 1.04 -19.92
C LEU A 8 -1.32 1.37 -18.57
N ALA A 9 -0.39 2.32 -18.54
CA ALA A 9 0.24 2.76 -17.30
C ALA A 9 -0.79 3.33 -16.31
N ILE A 10 -1.74 4.14 -16.79
CA ILE A 10 -2.84 4.67 -15.96
C ILE A 10 -3.68 3.53 -15.37
N GLU A 11 -4.03 2.53 -16.19
CA GLU A 11 -4.80 1.38 -15.70
C GLU A 11 -4.02 0.55 -14.69
N GLN A 12 -2.73 0.33 -14.91
CA GLN A 12 -1.87 -0.38 -13.97
C GLN A 12 -1.81 0.33 -12.60
N ILE A 13 -1.72 1.66 -12.58
CA ILE A 13 -1.74 2.46 -11.34
C ILE A 13 -3.09 2.30 -10.62
N LYS A 14 -4.21 2.41 -11.34
CA LYS A 14 -5.55 2.23 -10.77
C LYS A 14 -5.72 0.85 -10.14
N GLN A 15 -5.29 -0.19 -10.84
CA GLN A 15 -5.37 -1.57 -10.38
C GLN A 15 -4.46 -1.80 -9.17
N THR A 16 -3.25 -1.21 -9.14
CA THR A 16 -2.36 -1.28 -7.97
C THR A 16 -3.01 -0.64 -6.73
N LYS A 17 -3.62 0.54 -6.88
CA LYS A 17 -4.36 1.20 -5.78
C LYS A 17 -5.55 0.37 -5.30
N ALA A 18 -6.33 -0.22 -6.23
CA ALA A 18 -7.46 -1.08 -5.89
C ALA A 18 -7.02 -2.33 -5.10
N ARG A 19 -5.93 -2.98 -5.53
CA ARG A 19 -5.32 -4.10 -4.80
C ARG A 19 -4.88 -3.70 -3.39
N TYR A 20 -4.19 -2.57 -3.25
CA TYR A 20 -3.77 -2.05 -1.95
C TYR A 20 -4.94 -1.93 -0.96
N PHE A 21 -6.05 -1.29 -1.36
CA PHE A 21 -7.25 -1.18 -0.51
C PHE A 21 -7.84 -2.54 -0.18
N ARG A 22 -8.01 -3.40 -1.19
CA ARG A 22 -8.58 -4.73 -1.00
C ARG A 22 -7.73 -5.60 -0.06
N PHE A 23 -6.41 -5.49 -0.09
CA PHE A 23 -5.51 -6.22 0.79
C PHE A 23 -5.48 -5.66 2.21
N ILE A 24 -5.60 -4.34 2.38
CA ILE A 24 -5.81 -3.74 3.70
C ILE A 24 -7.13 -4.20 4.31
N ASP A 25 -8.22 -4.17 3.55
CA ASP A 25 -9.54 -4.54 4.07
C ASP A 25 -9.56 -5.99 4.57
N THR A 26 -8.98 -6.92 3.81
CA THR A 26 -8.92 -8.33 4.20
C THR A 26 -7.69 -8.74 4.99
N LYS A 27 -6.84 -7.78 5.37
CA LYS A 27 -5.61 -8.04 6.13
C LYS A 27 -4.71 -9.07 5.43
N ASP A 28 -4.67 -9.04 4.09
CA ASP A 28 -3.84 -9.92 3.28
C ASP A 28 -2.41 -9.38 3.26
N ARG A 29 -1.59 -9.86 4.20
CA ARG A 29 -0.22 -9.38 4.41
C ARG A 29 0.65 -9.59 3.18
N ASP A 30 0.61 -10.77 2.56
CA ASP A 30 1.45 -11.09 1.41
C ASP A 30 0.98 -10.35 0.15
N GLY A 31 -0.33 -10.24 -0.04
CA GLY A 31 -0.90 -9.37 -1.06
C GLY A 31 -0.47 -7.92 -0.89
N LEU A 32 -0.50 -7.39 0.33
CA LEU A 32 -0.10 -6.03 0.64
C LEU A 32 1.40 -5.79 0.39
N ALA A 33 2.27 -6.71 0.78
CA ALA A 33 3.71 -6.61 0.47
C ALA A 33 3.97 -6.57 -1.04
N SER A 34 3.16 -7.27 -1.85
CA SER A 34 3.35 -7.38 -3.30
C SER A 34 3.15 -6.07 -4.08
N VAL A 35 2.44 -5.08 -3.51
CA VAL A 35 2.18 -3.80 -4.18
C VAL A 35 3.27 -2.75 -3.95
N PHE A 36 4.28 -3.05 -3.13
CA PHE A 36 5.42 -2.18 -2.83
C PHE A 36 6.69 -2.65 -3.53
N SER A 37 7.59 -1.70 -3.84
CA SER A 37 8.97 -2.05 -4.20
C SER A 37 9.70 -2.63 -2.99
N ALA A 38 10.73 -3.46 -3.24
CA ALA A 38 11.48 -4.11 -2.16
C ALA A 38 12.07 -3.10 -1.15
N ASP A 39 12.43 -1.91 -1.64
CA ASP A 39 13.06 -0.80 -0.94
C ASP A 39 12.08 0.34 -0.57
N ALA A 40 10.78 0.10 -0.64
CA ALA A 40 9.77 1.11 -0.30
C ALA A 40 9.96 1.66 1.12
N VAL A 41 9.63 2.93 1.32
CA VAL A 41 9.68 3.60 2.63
C VAL A 41 8.30 4.16 2.93
N LEU A 42 7.72 3.77 4.06
CA LEU A 42 6.50 4.37 4.61
C LEU A 42 6.89 5.44 5.62
N ASP A 43 6.89 6.68 5.16
CA ASP A 43 7.07 7.85 6.01
C ASP A 43 5.73 8.26 6.62
N HIS A 44 5.69 8.28 7.95
CA HIS A 44 4.55 8.66 8.76
C HIS A 44 4.97 9.57 9.92
N THR A 45 6.13 10.22 9.78
CA THR A 45 6.74 11.09 10.82
C THR A 45 5.91 12.34 11.11
N ASP A 46 5.16 12.85 10.13
CA ASP A 46 4.20 13.95 10.31
C ASP A 46 3.02 13.61 11.24
N ALA A 47 2.80 12.32 11.55
CA ALA A 47 1.73 11.85 12.43
C ALA A 47 2.15 11.71 13.91
N GLU A 48 3.28 12.31 14.32
CA GLU A 48 3.88 12.16 15.65
C GLU A 48 4.22 10.70 16.04
N MET A 49 4.39 9.84 15.03
CA MET A 49 4.77 8.44 15.19
C MET A 49 6.29 8.25 14.98
N ASP A 50 6.77 7.04 15.30
CA ASP A 50 8.18 6.59 15.21
C ASP A 50 8.88 6.85 13.85
N GLU A 51 10.16 6.45 13.77
CA GLU A 51 10.97 6.44 12.54
C GLU A 51 10.26 5.82 11.32
N PRO A 52 10.57 6.27 10.08
CA PRO A 52 10.02 5.68 8.86
C PRO A 52 10.19 4.15 8.78
N VAL A 53 9.22 3.45 8.21
CA VAL A 53 9.30 1.98 8.04
C VAL A 53 9.95 1.66 6.69
N HIS A 54 11.04 0.89 6.72
CA HIS A 54 11.84 0.56 5.54
C HIS A 54 11.62 -0.87 5.06
N GLY A 55 11.31 -1.01 3.77
CA GLY A 55 11.16 -2.28 3.05
C GLY A 55 9.72 -2.78 3.03
N ARG A 56 9.31 -3.36 1.89
CA ARG A 56 7.92 -3.80 1.66
C ARG A 56 7.37 -4.73 2.75
N ASP A 57 8.22 -5.62 3.25
CA ASP A 57 7.82 -6.64 4.21
C ASP A 57 7.55 -6.00 5.57
N ALA A 58 8.43 -5.11 6.02
CA ALA A 58 8.23 -4.33 7.24
C ALA A 58 7.00 -3.43 7.15
N ILE A 59 6.75 -2.80 5.99
CA ILE A 59 5.55 -2.00 5.75
C ILE A 59 4.27 -2.85 5.86
N ALA A 60 4.25 -4.02 5.23
CA ALA A 60 3.08 -4.91 5.29
C ALA A 60 2.82 -5.43 6.71
N ASP A 61 3.87 -5.79 7.44
CA ASP A 61 3.79 -6.22 8.85
C ASP A 61 3.29 -5.08 9.75
N PHE A 62 3.81 -3.87 9.57
CA PHE A 62 3.36 -2.69 10.30
C PHE A 62 1.87 -2.43 10.07
N ILE A 63 1.43 -2.30 8.81
CA ILE A 63 0.04 -2.00 8.47
C ILE A 63 -0.91 -3.08 8.99
N THR A 64 -0.61 -4.35 8.74
CA THR A 64 -1.50 -5.44 9.19
C THR A 64 -1.52 -5.60 10.71
N GLY A 65 -0.41 -5.32 11.38
CA GLY A 65 -0.32 -5.33 12.84
C GLY A 65 -1.19 -4.25 13.51
N VAL A 66 -1.15 -3.01 13.03
CA VAL A 66 -1.96 -1.92 13.62
C VAL A 66 -3.46 -2.05 13.33
N LEU A 67 -3.84 -2.88 12.35
CA LEU A 67 -5.23 -3.08 11.93
C LEU A 67 -5.90 -4.34 12.50
N VAL A 68 -5.26 -5.04 13.45
CA VAL A 68 -5.85 -6.21 14.12
C VAL A 68 -7.16 -5.82 14.80
N GLY A 69 -8.26 -6.48 14.41
CA GLY A 69 -9.60 -6.21 14.97
C GLY A 69 -10.24 -4.90 14.49
N VAL A 70 -9.63 -4.20 13.53
CA VAL A 70 -10.12 -2.91 13.01
C VAL A 70 -10.86 -3.09 11.68
N THR A 71 -12.09 -2.58 11.61
CA THR A 71 -12.81 -2.39 10.35
C THR A 71 -12.29 -1.12 9.66
N THR A 72 -11.82 -1.27 8.43
CA THR A 72 -11.18 -0.20 7.66
C THR A 72 -12.18 0.55 6.78
N VAL A 73 -11.91 1.84 6.55
CA VAL A 73 -12.59 2.68 5.55
C VAL A 73 -11.52 3.48 4.82
N HIS A 74 -11.58 3.52 3.49
CA HIS A 74 -10.58 4.18 2.66
C HIS A 74 -11.08 5.52 2.12
N HIS A 75 -10.36 6.59 2.43
CA HIS A 75 -10.51 7.89 1.77
C HIS A 75 -9.47 8.02 0.64
N GLY A 76 -9.68 7.25 -0.44
CA GLY A 76 -8.77 7.19 -1.58
C GLY A 76 -9.25 8.01 -2.77
N HIS A 77 -8.63 9.15 -3.05
CA HIS A 77 -8.93 10.02 -4.21
C HIS A 77 -8.09 9.68 -5.44
#